data_AF-A0A090TEI7-F1
#
_entry.id   AF-A0A090TEI7-F1
#
_cell.length_a   1.000
_cell.length_b   1.000
_cell.length_c   1.000
_cell.angle_alpha   90.00
_cell.angle_beta   90.00
_cell.angle_gamma   90.00
#
_symmetry.space_group_name_H-M   'P 1'
#
loop_
_entity.id
_entity.type
_entity.pdbx_description
1 polymer ?
#
loop_
_entity_poly.entity_id
_entity_poly.type
_entity_poly.pdbx_seq_one_letter_code
_entity_poly.pdbx_strand_id
1 'polypeptide(L)'
;MVSKRQPTEEELKDALFCWKVAKYVKSNAIVYSKGDMTIGVGAGQMSRVYSAKIAGIKAADEGLQVEGCVMASDAFFPFRDGIDAAAEAGIKCVIQPGGSMRDDEVIAAADEHGMAMIFTACATSVTNSFLVLPLNKGS
;
A
#
# COMPACT_ATOMS: atom_id res chain seq x y z
N MET A 1 12.71 -2.25 2.75
CA MET A 1 12.32 -1.88 1.36
C MET A 1 12.59 -3.08 0.48
N VAL A 2 11.69 -3.39 -0.45
CA VAL A 2 11.73 -4.68 -1.15
C VAL A 2 11.68 -4.56 -2.69
N SER A 3 11.04 -3.51 -3.23
CA SER A 3 11.08 -3.20 -4.67
C SER A 3 12.37 -2.50 -5.11
N LYS A 4 12.66 -2.56 -6.43
CA LYS A 4 13.77 -1.83 -7.08
C LYS A 4 13.64 -0.32 -6.99
N ARG A 5 12.42 0.21 -7.14
CA ARG A 5 12.13 1.64 -6.96
C ARG A 5 12.14 1.97 -5.48
N GLN A 6 12.93 2.95 -5.08
CA GLN A 6 12.84 3.53 -3.74
C GLN A 6 11.75 4.61 -3.71
N PRO A 7 10.91 4.62 -2.65
CA PRO A 7 9.95 5.68 -2.43
C PRO A 7 10.69 6.99 -2.13
N THR A 8 10.13 8.12 -2.55
CA THR A 8 10.61 9.44 -2.12
C THR A 8 10.29 9.68 -0.65
N GLU A 9 10.91 10.71 -0.03
CA GLU A 9 10.59 11.06 1.35
C GLU A 9 9.11 11.42 1.55
N GLU A 10 8.49 12.04 0.54
CA GLU A 10 7.05 12.36 0.54
C GLU A 10 6.21 11.09 0.47
N GLU A 11 6.50 10.18 -0.46
CA GLU A 11 5.81 8.90 -0.56
C GLU A 11 5.98 8.04 0.70
N LEU A 12 7.14 8.12 1.36
CA LEU A 12 7.40 7.43 2.60
C LEU A 12 6.54 8.00 3.74
N LYS A 13 6.45 9.33 3.88
CA LYS A 13 5.58 9.97 4.87
C LYS A 13 4.12 9.61 4.63
N ASP A 14 3.68 9.69 3.39
CA ASP A 14 2.33 9.31 2.99
C ASP A 14 2.07 7.81 3.26
N ALA A 15 3.02 6.92 3.00
CA ALA A 15 2.90 5.49 3.31
C ALA A 15 2.71 5.24 4.81
N LEU A 16 3.48 5.94 5.64
CA LEU A 16 3.38 5.83 7.10
C LEU A 16 2.03 6.37 7.61
N PHE A 17 1.56 7.47 7.04
CA PHE A 17 0.23 8.00 7.32
C PHE A 17 -0.86 7.01 6.90
N CYS A 18 -0.80 6.50 5.67
CA CYS A 18 -1.71 5.50 5.12
C CYS A 18 -1.78 4.25 6.00
N TRP A 19 -0.62 3.75 6.45
CA TRP A 19 -0.50 2.59 7.33
C TRP A 19 -1.18 2.81 8.69
N LYS A 20 -0.99 4.00 9.28
CA LYS A 20 -1.67 4.38 10.53
C LYS A 20 -3.18 4.37 10.35
N VAL A 21 -3.69 4.94 9.25
CA VAL A 21 -5.13 4.96 8.96
C VAL A 21 -5.66 3.54 8.77
N ALA A 22 -4.96 2.69 8.00
CA ALA A 22 -5.37 1.32 7.73
C ALA A 22 -5.59 0.50 9.01
N LYS A 23 -4.84 0.77 10.09
CA LYS A 23 -5.02 0.13 11.41
C LYS A 23 -6.38 0.42 12.06
N TYR A 24 -7.00 1.56 11.77
CA TYR A 24 -8.30 1.94 12.32
C TYR A 24 -9.48 1.49 11.45
N VAL A 25 -9.22 0.97 10.26
CA VAL A 25 -10.24 0.53 9.31
C VAL A 25 -10.52 -0.97 9.50
N LYS A 26 -11.79 -1.38 9.41
CA LYS A 26 -12.15 -2.81 9.51
C LYS A 26 -11.63 -3.61 8.31
N SER A 27 -10.99 -4.73 8.59
CA SER A 27 -10.51 -5.68 7.59
C SER A 27 -11.66 -6.19 6.69
N ASN A 28 -11.44 -6.43 5.39
CA ASN A 28 -10.24 -6.19 4.58
C ASN A 28 -10.07 -4.72 4.21
N ALA A 29 -9.06 -4.06 4.79
CA ALA A 29 -8.87 -2.62 4.67
C ALA A 29 -7.84 -2.26 3.60
N ILE A 30 -8.26 -1.45 2.63
CA ILE A 30 -7.41 -0.78 1.65
C ILE A 30 -7.63 0.72 1.77
N VAL A 31 -6.55 1.45 1.98
CA VAL A 31 -6.57 2.91 2.13
C VAL A 31 -5.66 3.51 1.08
N TYR A 32 -6.12 4.60 0.46
CA TYR A 32 -5.33 5.44 -0.44
C TYR A 32 -5.09 6.78 0.23
N SER A 33 -3.87 7.29 0.15
CA SER A 33 -3.52 8.61 0.66
C SER A 33 -2.50 9.32 -0.22
N LYS A 34 -2.52 10.66 -0.15
CA LYS A 34 -1.57 11.54 -0.83
C LYS A 34 -1.49 12.86 -0.08
N GLY A 35 -0.29 13.35 0.20
CA GLY A 35 -0.05 14.61 0.90
C GLY A 35 -0.77 14.70 2.25
N ASP A 36 -0.59 13.70 3.11
CA ASP A 36 -1.25 13.58 4.43
C ASP A 36 -2.80 13.57 4.40
N MET A 37 -3.41 13.37 3.22
CA MET A 37 -4.86 13.27 3.06
C MET A 37 -5.27 11.87 2.59
N THR A 38 -6.33 11.31 3.16
CA THR A 38 -6.95 10.07 2.68
C THR A 38 -7.79 10.37 1.44
N ILE A 39 -7.46 9.72 0.33
CA ILE A 39 -8.12 9.88 -0.97
C ILE A 39 -9.27 8.89 -1.13
N GLY A 40 -9.12 7.69 -0.61
CA GLY A 40 -10.14 6.64 -0.73
C GLY A 40 -9.96 5.55 0.33
N VAL A 41 -11.07 4.99 0.79
CA VAL A 41 -11.07 3.89 1.76
C VAL A 41 -12.04 2.80 1.30
N GLY A 42 -11.50 1.60 1.13
CA GLY A 42 -12.24 0.37 0.87
C GLY A 42 -12.12 -0.57 2.06
N ALA A 43 -13.25 -0.95 2.64
CA ALA A 43 -13.30 -1.77 3.85
C ALA A 43 -14.43 -2.80 3.78
N GLY A 44 -14.26 -3.92 4.48
CA GLY A 44 -15.33 -4.90 4.73
C GLY A 44 -15.74 -5.77 3.54
N GLN A 45 -14.94 -5.83 2.47
CA GLN A 45 -15.22 -6.71 1.32
C GLN A 45 -14.67 -8.12 1.52
N MET A 46 -15.30 -9.10 0.86
CA MET A 46 -14.84 -10.49 0.85
C MET A 46 -13.47 -10.65 0.19
N SER A 47 -13.13 -9.78 -0.78
CA SER A 47 -11.83 -9.76 -1.46
C SER A 47 -11.16 -8.40 -1.33
N ARG A 48 -9.85 -8.40 -1.04
CA ARG A 48 -9.02 -7.17 -0.97
C ARG A 48 -8.93 -6.45 -2.30
N VAL A 49 -8.95 -7.19 -3.42
CA VAL A 49 -8.99 -6.62 -4.76
C VAL A 49 -10.24 -5.77 -4.95
N TYR A 50 -11.39 -6.23 -4.44
CA TYR A 50 -12.62 -5.44 -4.44
C TYR A 50 -12.54 -4.23 -3.50
N SER A 51 -11.95 -4.37 -2.31
CA SER A 51 -11.70 -3.21 -1.44
C SER A 51 -10.86 -2.13 -2.15
N ALA A 52 -9.80 -2.52 -2.87
CA ALA A 52 -8.98 -1.60 -3.66
C ALA A 52 -9.79 -0.91 -4.76
N LYS A 53 -10.56 -1.68 -5.56
CA LYS A 53 -11.44 -1.12 -6.60
C LYS A 53 -12.46 -0.12 -6.03
N ILE A 54 -13.10 -0.44 -4.90
CA ILE A 54 -14.07 0.46 -4.26
C ILE A 54 -13.39 1.74 -3.76
N ALA A 55 -12.17 1.66 -3.20
CA ALA A 55 -11.42 2.85 -2.79
C ALA A 55 -11.14 3.77 -3.99
N GLY A 56 -10.77 3.20 -5.14
CA GLY A 56 -10.53 3.94 -6.38
C GLY A 56 -11.80 4.55 -6.97
N ILE A 57 -12.89 3.79 -7.03
CA ILE A 57 -14.19 4.28 -7.52
C ILE A 57 -14.69 5.43 -6.64
N LYS A 58 -14.65 5.30 -5.31
CA LYS A 58 -15.06 6.38 -4.39
C LYS A 58 -14.23 7.64 -4.57
N ALA A 59 -12.92 7.50 -4.75
CA ALA A 59 -12.05 8.64 -5.01
C ALA A 59 -12.43 9.33 -6.33
N ALA A 60 -12.70 8.55 -7.39
CA ALA A 60 -13.14 9.08 -8.68
C ALA A 60 -14.51 9.78 -8.60
N ASP A 61 -15.46 9.21 -7.87
CA ASP A 61 -16.80 9.80 -7.67
C ASP A 61 -16.73 11.16 -6.94
N GLU A 62 -15.79 11.31 -6.01
CA GLU A 62 -15.51 12.56 -5.30
C GLU A 62 -14.59 13.52 -6.10
N GLY A 63 -14.20 13.16 -7.33
CA GLY A 63 -13.32 13.96 -8.17
C GLY A 63 -11.86 14.04 -7.66
N LEU A 64 -11.46 13.12 -6.79
CA LEU A 64 -10.10 13.05 -6.24
C LEU A 64 -9.16 12.28 -7.17
N GLN A 65 -7.94 12.79 -7.33
CA GLN A 65 -6.94 12.15 -8.18
C GLN A 65 -6.22 11.02 -7.44
N VAL A 66 -6.41 9.79 -7.91
CA VAL A 66 -5.72 8.59 -7.40
C VAL A 66 -4.29 8.45 -7.96
N GLU A 67 -4.02 9.07 -9.11
CA GLU A 67 -2.69 9.03 -9.71
C GLU A 67 -1.63 9.68 -8.80
N GLY A 68 -0.54 8.95 -8.55
CA GLY A 68 0.51 9.39 -7.64
C GLY A 68 0.23 9.14 -6.17
N CYS A 69 -0.86 8.45 -5.81
CA CYS A 69 -1.17 8.12 -4.42
C CYS A 69 -0.34 6.95 -3.89
N VAL A 70 -0.38 6.80 -2.57
CA VAL A 70 0.14 5.67 -1.82
C VAL A 70 -1.00 4.79 -1.33
N MET A 71 -0.80 3.47 -1.36
CA MET A 71 -1.75 2.47 -0.86
C MET A 71 -1.22 1.80 0.41
N ALA A 72 -2.08 1.63 1.40
CA ALA A 72 -1.85 0.71 2.52
C ALA A 72 -2.84 -0.45 2.50
N SER A 73 -2.34 -1.66 2.78
CA SER A 73 -3.16 -2.84 3.04
C SER A 73 -2.87 -3.40 4.42
N ASP A 74 -3.93 -3.69 5.18
CA ASP A 74 -3.83 -4.24 6.54
C ASP A 74 -3.19 -5.64 6.61
N ALA A 75 -3.17 -6.35 5.49
CA ALA A 75 -2.66 -7.71 5.37
C ALA A 75 -1.94 -7.90 4.02
N PHE A 76 -1.25 -9.03 3.86
CA PHE A 76 -0.51 -9.32 2.63
C PHE A 76 -1.44 -9.63 1.45
N PHE A 77 -0.96 -9.32 0.23
CA PHE A 77 -1.58 -9.76 -1.01
C PHE A 77 -1.20 -11.22 -1.33
N PRO A 78 -2.18 -12.12 -1.56
CA PRO A 78 -1.89 -13.51 -1.91
C PRO A 78 -1.43 -13.69 -3.37
N PHE A 79 -1.77 -12.74 -4.25
CA PHE A 79 -1.44 -12.76 -5.68
C PHE A 79 -1.10 -11.35 -6.19
N ARG A 80 -0.50 -11.27 -7.39
CA ARG A 80 -0.16 -10.01 -8.06
C ARG A 80 -1.36 -9.15 -8.48
N ASP A 81 -2.55 -9.73 -8.53
CA ASP A 81 -3.81 -9.08 -8.95
C ASP A 81 -4.12 -7.80 -8.16
N GLY A 82 -3.83 -7.77 -6.86
CA GLY A 82 -3.98 -6.59 -6.02
C GLY A 82 -3.02 -5.46 -6.38
N ILE A 83 -1.80 -5.79 -6.84
CA ILE A 83 -0.81 -4.81 -7.28
C ILE A 83 -1.13 -4.31 -8.69
N ASP A 84 -1.49 -5.21 -9.60
CA ASP A 84 -1.91 -4.84 -10.96
C ASP A 84 -3.12 -3.88 -10.88
N ALA A 85 -4.11 -4.15 -10.03
CA ALA A 85 -5.24 -3.25 -9.81
C ALA A 85 -4.85 -1.90 -9.19
N ALA A 86 -3.84 -1.87 -8.31
CA ALA A 86 -3.33 -0.63 -7.75
C ALA A 86 -2.54 0.18 -8.79
N ALA A 87 -1.78 -0.48 -9.66
CA ALA A 87 -1.07 0.13 -10.78
C ALA A 87 -2.05 0.76 -11.78
N GLU A 88 -3.13 0.04 -12.13
CA GLU A 88 -4.21 0.55 -12.98
C GLU A 88 -4.89 1.79 -12.38
N ALA A 89 -5.01 1.85 -11.05
CA ALA A 89 -5.51 3.02 -10.33
C ALA A 89 -4.51 4.19 -10.28
N GLY A 90 -3.27 4.00 -10.73
CA GLY A 90 -2.23 5.04 -10.77
C GLY A 90 -1.41 5.17 -9.48
N ILE A 91 -1.43 4.15 -8.61
CA ILE A 91 -0.70 4.17 -7.33
C ILE A 91 0.80 4.04 -7.57
N LYS A 92 1.59 4.81 -6.83
CA LYS A 92 3.06 4.84 -6.96
C LYS A 92 3.79 4.10 -5.85
N CYS A 93 3.18 3.96 -4.67
CA CYS A 93 3.78 3.27 -3.54
C CYS A 93 2.75 2.39 -2.81
N VAL A 94 3.18 1.23 -2.32
CA VAL A 94 2.37 0.27 -1.57
C VAL A 94 3.06 -0.12 -0.27
N ILE A 95 2.33 -0.08 0.84
CA ILE A 95 2.79 -0.57 2.14
C ILE A 95 1.90 -1.72 2.62
N GLN A 96 2.54 -2.83 2.98
CA GLN A 96 1.88 -4.05 3.48
C GLN A 96 2.77 -4.80 4.48
N PRO A 97 2.25 -5.73 5.29
CA PRO A 97 3.08 -6.49 6.21
C PRO A 97 4.04 -7.48 5.54
N GLY A 98 3.67 -8.03 4.37
CA GLY A 98 4.40 -9.14 3.74
C GLY A 98 4.22 -10.47 4.49
N GLY A 99 4.85 -11.53 3.99
CA GLY A 99 4.77 -12.89 4.54
C GLY A 99 3.90 -13.86 3.73
N SER A 100 3.60 -13.53 2.47
CA SER A 100 2.94 -14.46 1.54
C SER A 100 3.95 -15.45 0.97
N MET A 101 3.52 -16.68 0.71
CA MET A 101 4.34 -17.65 -0.04
C MET A 101 4.68 -17.17 -1.46
N ARG A 102 3.92 -16.20 -1.99
CA ARG A 102 4.06 -15.63 -3.34
C ARG A 102 4.53 -14.18 -3.35
N ASP A 103 5.20 -13.73 -2.28
CA ASP A 103 5.67 -12.34 -2.23
C ASP A 103 6.58 -11.99 -3.43
N ASP A 104 7.37 -12.94 -3.94
CA ASP A 104 8.21 -12.73 -5.13
C ASP A 104 7.41 -12.32 -6.37
N GLU A 105 6.24 -12.93 -6.62
CA GLU A 105 5.35 -12.57 -7.73
C GLU A 105 4.78 -11.15 -7.55
N VAL A 106 4.46 -10.79 -6.30
CA VAL A 106 3.89 -9.49 -5.92
C VAL A 106 4.93 -8.37 -6.05
N ILE A 107 6.18 -8.64 -5.63
CA ILE A 107 7.32 -7.73 -5.76
C ILE A 107 7.66 -7.53 -7.24
N ALA A 108 7.68 -8.61 -8.04
CA ALA A 108 7.93 -8.53 -9.47
C ALA A 108 6.88 -7.66 -10.18
N ALA A 109 5.60 -7.81 -9.83
CA ALA A 109 4.55 -6.95 -10.37
C ALA A 109 4.74 -5.47 -9.99
N ALA A 110 5.11 -5.18 -8.74
CA ALA A 110 5.40 -3.81 -8.33
C ALA A 110 6.60 -3.23 -9.12
N ASP A 111 7.64 -4.03 -9.35
CA ASP A 111 8.79 -3.63 -10.16
C ASP A 111 8.40 -3.40 -11.64
N GLU A 112 7.57 -4.26 -12.22
CA GLU A 112 7.06 -4.13 -13.61
C GLU A 112 6.29 -2.82 -13.81
N HIS A 113 5.49 -2.42 -12.82
CA HIS A 113 4.71 -1.18 -12.85
C HIS A 113 5.48 0.05 -12.37
N GLY A 114 6.76 -0.11 -11.99
CA GLY A 114 7.58 0.99 -11.46
C GLY A 114 7.05 1.56 -10.14
N MET A 115 6.45 0.71 -9.31
CA MET A 115 5.90 1.05 -8.01
C MET A 115 6.91 0.78 -6.89
N ALA A 116 6.88 1.62 -5.85
CA ALA A 116 7.61 1.37 -4.62
C ALA A 116 6.81 0.42 -3.72
N MET A 117 7.46 -0.57 -3.12
CA MET A 117 6.86 -1.54 -2.21
C MET A 117 7.62 -1.60 -0.89
N ILE A 118 6.88 -1.41 0.21
CA ILE A 118 7.38 -1.34 1.57
C ILE A 118 6.74 -2.49 2.37
N PHE A 119 7.59 -3.35 2.94
CA PHE A 119 7.16 -4.35 3.91
C PHE A 119 7.37 -3.86 5.33
N THR A 120 6.34 -3.98 6.17
CA THR A 120 6.39 -3.61 7.59
C THR A 120 6.76 -4.77 8.51
N ALA A 121 6.87 -5.99 7.98
CA ALA A 121 7.23 -7.23 8.69
C ALA A 121 6.28 -7.69 9.82
N CYS A 122 5.24 -6.90 10.15
CA CYS A 122 4.25 -7.23 11.16
C CYS A 122 2.85 -6.76 10.75
N ALA A 123 1.83 -7.59 10.95
CA ALA A 123 0.44 -7.22 10.69
C ALA A 123 0.02 -6.04 11.59
N THR A 124 -0.92 -5.21 11.13
CA THR A 124 -1.40 -3.98 11.82
C THR A 124 -1.88 -4.20 13.27
N SER A 125 -2.10 -5.47 13.67
CA SER A 125 -2.53 -5.91 14.99
C SER A 125 -1.44 -5.93 16.07
N VAL A 126 -0.14 -5.90 15.73
CA VAL A 126 0.94 -6.09 16.73
C VAL A 126 1.89 -4.88 16.79
N THR A 127 1.69 -4.07 17.85
CA THR A 127 2.67 -3.21 18.56
C THR A 127 3.82 -2.52 17.80
N ASN A 128 3.70 -1.20 17.68
CA ASN A 128 4.69 -0.13 17.96
C ASN A 128 6.22 -0.40 17.84
N SER A 129 6.66 -1.28 16.95
CA SER A 129 8.06 -1.66 16.82
C SER A 129 8.52 -1.31 15.42
N PHE A 130 9.34 -0.26 15.35
CA PHE A 130 10.34 0.00 14.32
C PHE A 130 10.03 -0.55 12.92
N LEU A 131 9.67 0.35 11.99
CA LEU A 131 9.94 0.08 10.58
C LEU A 131 11.40 -0.37 10.48
N VAL A 132 11.62 -1.60 10.03
CA VAL A 132 12.93 -2.05 9.55
C VAL A 132 13.13 -1.43 8.18
N LEU A 133 13.35 -0.11 8.17
CA LEU A 133 14.02 0.55 7.05
C LEU A 133 15.49 0.13 7.16
N PRO A 134 16.12 -0.41 6.10
CA PRO A 134 17.55 -0.31 6.01
C PRO A 134 17.84 1.19 5.89
N LEU A 135 18.12 1.83 7.03
CA LEU A 135 18.86 3.09 7.05
C LEU A 135 20.14 2.77 6.29
N ASN A 136 20.23 3.30 5.08
CA ASN A 136 21.41 3.25 4.25
C ASN A 136 22.56 3.80 5.10
N LYS A 137 23.41 2.90 5.62
CA LYS A 137 24.68 3.31 6.21
C LYS A 137 25.48 3.86 5.05
N GLY A 138 25.57 5.19 4.98
CA GLY A 138 26.57 5.84 4.18
C GLY A 138 27.96 5.31 4.55
N SER A 139 28.72 4.92 3.55
CA SER A 139 30.19 4.90 3.52
C SER A 139 30.61 5.01 2.07
#